data_AF-A0A7V5C4M9-F1
#
_entry.id   AF-A0A7V5C4M9-F1
#
_cell.length_a   1.000
_cell.length_b   1.000
_cell.length_c   1.000
_cell.angle_alpha   90.00
_cell.angle_beta   90.00
_cell.angle_gamma   90.00
#
_symmetry.space_group_name_H-M   'P 1'
#
loop_
_entity.id
_entity.type
_entity.pdbx_description
1 polymer ?
#
loop_
_entity_poly.entity_id
_entity_poly.type
_entity_poly.pdbx_seq_one_letter_code
_entity_poly.pdbx_strand_id
1 'polypeptide(L)'
;MIRPIRHPEPPETLKHEDWKGTPENAEQICDYITKLVENSYVTEARKIVSAIPLGVSLELDYWKKVLAEPVARVTKPRTDRDPRKDTLWIEKNAGKYKGKWIALKSGDLLGSNESLAELHSTLKQSGKITGAFVFRVGS
;
A
#
# COMPACT_ATOMS: atom_id res chain seq x y z
N MET A 1 -16.63 -23.78 22.10
CA MET A 1 -17.68 -22.76 21.98
C MET A 1 -17.03 -21.46 21.55
N ILE A 2 -17.24 -21.03 20.30
CA ILE A 2 -16.74 -19.73 19.82
C ILE A 2 -17.82 -18.69 20.15
N ARG A 3 -17.46 -17.67 20.96
CA ARG A 3 -18.38 -16.57 21.27
C ARG A 3 -18.60 -15.76 19.99
N PRO A 4 -19.85 -15.42 19.63
CA PRO A 4 -20.08 -14.51 18.51
C PRO A 4 -19.45 -13.16 18.84
N ILE A 5 -18.65 -12.64 17.91
CA ILE A 5 -18.10 -11.29 17.98
C ILE A 5 -19.32 -10.37 17.97
N ARG A 6 -19.65 -9.76 19.11
CA ARG A 6 -20.64 -8.68 19.17
C ARG A 6 -20.06 -7.55 18.34
N HIS A 7 -20.62 -7.31 17.16
CA HIS A 7 -20.47 -6.00 16.53
C HIS A 7 -21.01 -4.98 17.54
N PRO A 8 -20.28 -3.90 17.83
CA PRO A 8 -20.89 -2.77 18.52
C PRO A 8 -22.16 -2.36 17.75
N GLU A 9 -23.18 -1.84 18.41
CA GLU A 9 -24.23 -1.15 17.64
C GLU A 9 -23.69 0.23 17.28
N PRO A 10 -24.02 0.78 16.10
CA PRO A 10 -23.62 2.13 15.76
C PRO A 10 -24.16 3.11 16.82
N PRO A 11 -23.38 4.13 17.22
CA PRO A 11 -23.85 5.15 18.15
C PRO A 11 -25.11 5.82 17.59
N GLU A 12 -26.02 6.24 18.49
CA GLU A 12 -27.36 6.79 18.17
C GLU A 12 -27.42 7.53 16.82
N THR A 13 -28.25 7.01 15.93
CA THR A 13 -28.30 7.40 14.53
C THR A 13 -28.83 8.83 14.37
N LEU A 14 -28.02 9.73 13.82
CA LEU A 14 -28.54 10.89 13.10
C LEU A 14 -29.55 10.38 12.06
N LYS A 15 -30.75 10.97 12.01
CA LYS A 15 -31.78 10.53 11.05
C LYS A 15 -31.24 10.78 9.64
N HIS A 16 -31.61 9.92 8.69
CA HIS A 16 -31.20 10.04 7.28
C HIS A 16 -31.50 11.43 6.68
N GLU A 17 -32.49 12.13 7.20
CA GLU A 17 -32.90 13.48 6.78
C GLU A 17 -31.86 14.57 7.16
N ASP A 18 -31.05 14.33 8.18
CA ASP A 18 -30.00 15.24 8.66
C ASP A 18 -28.71 15.14 7.82
N TRP A 19 -28.60 14.15 6.92
CA TRP A 19 -27.40 13.94 6.09
C TRP A 19 -27.35 14.81 4.84
N LYS A 20 -28.26 15.79 4.73
CA LYS A 20 -28.27 16.76 3.61
C LYS A 20 -27.04 17.65 3.56
N GLY A 21 -26.21 17.66 4.60
CA GLY A 21 -24.95 18.39 4.66
C GLY A 21 -25.15 19.88 4.40
N THR A 22 -25.68 20.59 5.39
CA THR A 22 -25.76 22.05 5.40
C THR A 22 -24.64 22.60 6.30
N PRO A 23 -24.23 23.87 6.13
CA PRO A 23 -23.23 24.47 7.02
C PRO A 23 -23.65 24.43 8.50
N GLU A 24 -24.95 24.47 8.78
CA GLU A 24 -25.53 24.47 10.13
C GLU A 24 -25.45 23.12 10.84
N ASN A 25 -25.41 22.01 10.09
CA ASN A 25 -25.31 20.65 10.66
C ASN A 25 -23.96 19.98 10.41
N ALA A 26 -23.01 20.69 9.78
CA ALA A 26 -21.72 20.15 9.40
C ALA A 26 -20.89 19.67 10.60
N GLU A 27 -20.90 20.41 11.71
CA GLU A 27 -20.18 20.07 12.94
C GLU A 27 -20.68 18.74 13.54
N GLN A 28 -22.00 18.58 13.64
CA GLN A 28 -22.63 17.35 14.15
C GLN A 28 -22.33 16.15 13.25
N ILE A 29 -22.31 16.36 11.94
CA ILE A 29 -21.95 15.31 10.97
C ILE A 29 -20.47 14.92 11.13
N CYS A 30 -19.56 15.89 11.31
CA CYS A 30 -18.14 15.63 11.57
C CYS A 30 -17.91 14.81 12.84
N ASP A 31 -18.58 15.17 13.94
CA ASP A 31 -18.52 14.42 15.19
C ASP A 31 -19.02 12.98 15.02
N TYR A 32 -20.11 12.81 14.27
CA TYR A 32 -20.66 11.49 13.99
C TYR A 32 -19.73 10.65 13.11
N ILE A 33 -19.14 11.23 12.06
CA ILE A 33 -18.13 10.56 11.23
C ILE A 33 -16.93 10.14 12.07
N THR A 34 -16.46 11.01 12.98
CA THR A 34 -15.34 10.72 13.87
C THR A 34 -15.66 9.49 14.73
N LYS A 35 -16.84 9.46 15.36
CA LYS A 35 -17.30 8.29 16.15
C LYS A 35 -17.40 7.02 15.31
N LEU A 36 -17.89 7.11 14.07
CA LEU A 36 -17.95 5.96 13.17
C LEU A 36 -16.54 5.42 12.85
N VAL A 37 -15.58 6.30 12.59
CA VAL A 37 -14.19 5.92 12.30
C VAL A 37 -13.51 5.31 13.51
N GLU A 38 -13.67 5.90 14.70
CA GLU A 38 -13.14 5.36 15.97
C GLU A 38 -13.67 3.96 16.28
N ASN A 39 -14.93 3.70 15.94
CA ASN A 39 -15.58 2.39 16.12
C ASN A 39 -15.43 1.45 14.92
N SER A 40 -14.54 1.76 13.97
CA SER A 40 -14.26 0.95 12.78
C SER A 40 -15.42 0.81 11.76
N TYR A 41 -16.45 1.65 11.84
CA TYR A 41 -17.54 1.78 10.86
C TYR A 41 -17.15 2.64 9.65
N VAL A 42 -16.01 2.28 9.03
CA VAL A 42 -15.43 3.07 7.92
C VAL A 42 -16.34 3.05 6.68
N THR A 43 -17.07 1.97 6.45
CA THR A 43 -18.00 1.84 5.32
C THR A 43 -19.18 2.81 5.44
N GLU A 44 -19.76 2.90 6.63
CA GLU A 44 -20.87 3.80 6.97
C GLU A 44 -20.40 5.25 6.91
N ALA A 45 -19.24 5.55 7.50
CA ALA A 45 -18.62 6.86 7.43
C ALA A 45 -18.42 7.31 5.97
N ARG A 46 -17.92 6.41 5.11
CA ARG A 46 -17.74 6.66 3.67
C ARG A 46 -19.06 6.96 2.97
N LYS A 47 -20.13 6.20 3.26
CA LYS A 47 -21.46 6.44 2.67
C LYS A 47 -21.94 7.85 2.98
N ILE A 48 -21.81 8.29 4.23
CA ILE A 48 -22.25 9.62 4.68
C ILE A 48 -21.46 10.73 3.96
N VAL A 49 -20.12 10.69 3.97
CA VAL A 49 -19.32 11.73 3.31
C VAL A 49 -19.46 11.73 1.79
N SER A 50 -19.78 10.59 1.18
CA SER A 50 -20.01 10.50 -0.26
C SER A 50 -21.31 11.18 -0.70
N ALA A 51 -22.33 11.18 0.17
CA ALA A 51 -23.65 11.77 -0.10
C ALA A 51 -23.66 13.30 0.02
N ILE A 52 -22.69 13.88 0.75
CA ILE A 52 -22.62 15.32 1.02
C ILE A 52 -21.86 16.04 -0.11
N PRO A 53 -22.38 17.16 -0.66
CA PRO A 53 -21.67 17.94 -1.66
C PRO A 53 -20.40 18.60 -1.10
N LEU A 54 -19.42 18.87 -1.96
CA LEU A 54 -18.21 19.62 -1.58
C LEU A 54 -18.56 21.09 -1.28
N GLY A 55 -17.80 21.72 -0.39
CA GLY A 55 -17.96 23.15 -0.08
C GLY A 55 -19.03 23.46 0.98
N VAL A 56 -19.55 22.43 1.66
CA VAL A 56 -20.43 22.59 2.83
C VAL A 56 -19.65 23.01 4.07
N SER A 57 -18.49 22.39 4.29
CA SER A 57 -17.54 22.72 5.36
C SER A 57 -16.15 22.18 4.99
N LEU A 58 -15.09 22.89 5.41
CA LEU A 58 -13.71 22.46 5.21
C LEU A 58 -13.40 21.11 5.88
N GLU A 59 -14.05 20.83 7.01
CA GLU A 59 -13.85 19.57 7.76
C GLU A 59 -14.52 18.38 7.07
N LEU A 60 -15.70 18.57 6.48
CA LEU A 60 -16.37 17.54 5.68
C LEU A 60 -15.58 17.25 4.40
N ASP A 61 -15.03 18.29 3.76
CA ASP A 61 -14.14 18.15 2.62
C ASP A 61 -12.85 17.39 2.99
N TYR A 62 -12.33 17.61 4.21
CA TYR A 62 -11.21 16.84 4.76
C TYR A 62 -11.58 15.37 4.93
N TRP A 63 -12.70 15.06 5.60
CA TRP A 63 -13.16 13.70 5.79
C TRP A 63 -13.43 12.97 4.47
N LYS A 64 -13.95 13.67 3.47
CA LYS A 64 -14.17 13.11 2.12
C LYS A 64 -12.87 12.74 1.42
N LYS A 65 -11.77 13.46 1.67
CA LYS A 65 -10.42 13.11 1.18
C LYS A 65 -9.84 11.92 1.94
N VAL A 66 -9.96 11.89 3.26
CA VAL A 66 -9.41 10.81 4.10
C VAL A 66 -10.11 9.49 3.84
N LEU A 67 -11.44 9.51 3.71
CA LEU A 67 -12.27 8.32 3.51
C LEU A 67 -12.48 7.97 2.04
N ALA A 68 -11.84 8.70 1.11
CA ALA A 68 -11.89 8.41 -0.32
C ALA A 68 -11.42 6.97 -0.60
N GLU A 69 -11.97 6.37 -1.64
CA GLU A 69 -11.53 5.04 -2.05
C GLU A 69 -10.06 5.08 -2.49
N PRO A 70 -9.21 4.15 -2.02
CA PRO A 70 -7.82 4.09 -2.44
C PRO A 70 -7.75 3.72 -3.92
N VAL A 71 -7.30 4.66 -4.75
CA VAL A 71 -7.08 4.42 -6.18
C VAL A 71 -5.71 3.79 -6.38
N ALA A 72 -5.67 2.47 -6.59
CA ALA A 72 -4.46 1.77 -7.01
C ALA A 72 -4.13 2.14 -8.47
N ARG A 73 -3.05 2.91 -8.67
CA ARG A 73 -2.55 3.21 -10.01
C ARG A 73 -1.56 2.14 -10.44
N VAL A 74 -1.99 1.25 -11.34
CA VAL A 74 -1.07 0.30 -12.01
C VAL A 74 -0.21 1.09 -12.99
N THR A 75 1.03 1.36 -12.61
CA THR A 75 2.01 1.95 -13.52
C THR A 75 2.54 0.87 -14.48
N LYS A 76 2.88 1.25 -15.72
CA LYS A 76 3.52 0.33 -16.67
C LYS A 76 4.74 -0.31 -16.01
N PRO A 77 4.93 -1.64 -16.09
CA PRO A 77 6.12 -2.29 -15.56
C PRO A 77 7.34 -1.66 -16.22
N ARG A 78 8.18 -0.99 -15.43
CA ARG A 78 9.42 -0.34 -15.89
C ARG A 78 10.49 -1.36 -16.30
N THR A 79 10.22 -2.64 -16.12
CA THR A 79 11.15 -3.73 -16.40
C THR A 79 10.42 -4.81 -17.19
N ASP A 80 10.87 -5.00 -18.43
CA ASP A 80 10.66 -6.19 -19.26
C ASP A 80 11.41 -7.40 -18.66
N ARG A 81 11.31 -7.57 -17.34
CA ARG A 81 11.91 -8.68 -16.60
C ARG A 81 10.81 -9.67 -16.32
N ASP A 82 11.04 -10.90 -16.72
CA ASP A 82 10.29 -12.05 -16.23
C ASP A 82 10.86 -12.43 -14.86
N PRO A 83 10.23 -12.02 -13.74
CA PRO A 83 10.74 -12.33 -12.40
C PRO A 83 10.82 -13.84 -12.14
N ARG A 84 10.09 -14.67 -12.92
CA ARG A 84 10.14 -16.13 -12.76
C ARG A 84 11.52 -16.70 -13.07
N LYS A 85 12.24 -16.11 -14.02
CA LYS A 85 13.60 -16.56 -14.38
C LYS A 85 14.60 -16.29 -13.26
N ASP A 86 14.50 -15.11 -12.65
CA ASP A 86 15.35 -14.75 -11.51
C ASP A 86 15.03 -15.66 -10.30
N THR A 87 13.75 -15.93 -10.02
CA THR A 87 13.32 -16.85 -8.95
C THR A 87 13.85 -18.27 -9.17
N LEU A 88 13.70 -18.83 -10.37
CA LEU A 88 14.20 -20.18 -10.68
C LEU A 88 15.73 -20.28 -10.54
N TRP A 89 16.46 -19.22 -10.88
CA TRP A 89 17.91 -19.18 -10.67
C TRP A 89 18.24 -19.20 -9.17
N ILE A 90 17.52 -18.41 -8.36
CA ILE A 90 17.70 -18.32 -6.91
C ILE A 90 17.46 -19.69 -6.28
N GLU A 91 16.35 -20.35 -6.58
CA GLU A 91 16.02 -21.67 -6.01
C GLU A 91 17.12 -22.71 -6.30
N LYS A 92 17.70 -22.67 -7.51
CA LYS A 92 18.74 -23.61 -7.92
C LYS A 92 20.14 -23.29 -7.38
N ASN A 93 20.44 -22.02 -7.11
CA ASN A 93 21.81 -21.57 -6.85
C ASN A 93 22.03 -20.87 -5.51
N ALA A 94 20.98 -20.50 -4.78
CA ALA A 94 21.08 -19.74 -3.52
C ALA A 94 22.03 -20.39 -2.51
N GLY A 95 22.02 -21.72 -2.40
CA GLY A 95 22.92 -22.44 -1.49
C GLY A 95 24.41 -22.15 -1.71
N LYS A 96 24.84 -21.90 -2.96
CA LYS A 96 26.25 -21.63 -3.31
C LYS A 96 26.70 -20.20 -3.00
N TYR A 97 25.75 -19.28 -2.92
CA TYR A 97 26.01 -17.83 -2.74
C TYR A 97 25.56 -17.32 -1.38
N LYS A 98 25.30 -18.22 -0.42
CA LYS A 98 24.90 -17.89 0.94
C LYS A 98 25.79 -16.81 1.54
N GLY A 99 25.20 -15.76 2.09
CA GLY A 99 25.91 -14.63 2.69
C GLY A 99 26.51 -13.62 1.70
N LYS A 100 26.52 -13.90 0.39
CA LYS A 100 27.04 -13.02 -0.67
C LYS A 100 25.93 -12.15 -1.28
N TRP A 101 26.33 -10.99 -1.79
CA TRP A 101 25.55 -10.19 -2.72
C TRP A 101 25.64 -10.78 -4.11
N ILE A 102 24.50 -10.88 -4.79
CA ILE A 102 24.43 -11.36 -6.16
C ILE A 102 23.64 -10.38 -7.01
N ALA A 103 24.01 -10.30 -8.28
CA ALA A 103 23.34 -9.50 -9.29
C ALA A 103 22.81 -10.41 -10.38
N LEU A 104 21.49 -10.40 -10.57
CA LEU A 104 20.79 -11.19 -11.58
C LEU A 104 20.14 -10.31 -12.63
N LYS A 105 20.03 -10.79 -13.85
CA LYS A 105 19.21 -10.18 -14.89
C LYS A 105 18.59 -11.26 -15.76
N SER A 106 17.27 -11.43 -15.64
CA SER A 106 16.49 -12.37 -16.44
C SER A 106 16.96 -13.83 -16.36
N GLY A 107 17.44 -14.25 -15.19
CA GLY A 107 17.96 -15.59 -14.92
C GLY A 107 19.48 -15.73 -15.07
N ASP A 108 20.20 -14.67 -15.47
CA ASP A 108 21.65 -14.72 -15.62
C ASP A 108 22.38 -14.03 -14.46
N LEU A 109 23.39 -14.71 -13.91
CA LEU A 109 24.31 -14.13 -12.93
C LEU A 109 25.26 -13.14 -13.60
N LEU A 110 25.07 -11.86 -13.29
CA LEU A 110 25.95 -10.79 -13.72
C LEU A 110 27.18 -10.67 -12.83
N GLY A 111 27.08 -11.07 -11.56
CA GLY A 111 28.20 -11.09 -10.62
C GLY A 111 27.78 -11.46 -9.21
N SER A 112 28.76 -11.83 -8.39
CA SER A 112 28.58 -12.10 -6.96
C SER A 112 29.78 -11.60 -6.17
N ASN A 113 29.54 -10.98 -5.01
CA ASN A 113 30.60 -10.52 -4.12
C ASN A 113 30.11 -10.51 -2.66
N GLU A 114 31.01 -10.60 -1.69
CA GLU A 114 30.68 -10.42 -0.27
C GLU A 114 30.38 -8.96 0.07
N SER A 115 30.95 -8.02 -0.70
CA SER A 115 30.72 -6.59 -0.58
C SER A 115 29.78 -6.07 -1.67
N LEU A 116 28.73 -5.37 -1.26
CA LEU A 116 27.83 -4.67 -2.18
C LEU A 116 28.57 -3.59 -2.97
N ALA A 117 29.51 -2.88 -2.33
CA ALA A 117 30.24 -1.79 -2.96
C ALA A 117 31.14 -2.29 -4.10
N GLU A 118 31.79 -3.44 -3.90
CA GLU A 118 32.59 -4.11 -4.91
C GLU A 118 31.72 -4.60 -6.07
N LEU A 119 30.62 -5.32 -5.76
CA LEU A 119 29.68 -5.80 -6.77
C LEU A 119 29.12 -4.64 -7.62
N HIS A 120 28.71 -3.56 -6.97
CA HIS A 120 28.18 -2.38 -7.65
C HIS A 120 29.24 -1.73 -8.54
N SER A 121 30.48 -1.61 -8.08
CA SER A 121 31.60 -1.08 -8.86
C SER A 121 31.87 -1.95 -10.09
N THR A 122 31.91 -3.28 -9.94
CA THR A 122 32.08 -4.22 -11.06
C THR A 122 30.93 -4.12 -12.09
N LEU A 123 29.69 -4.00 -11.63
CA LEU A 123 28.52 -3.86 -12.51
C LEU A 123 28.49 -2.52 -13.23
N LYS A 124 28.96 -1.45 -12.57
CA LYS A 124 29.06 -0.13 -13.16
C LYS A 124 30.16 -0.08 -14.23
N GLN A 125 31.33 -0.66 -13.94
CA GLN A 125 32.45 -0.77 -14.90
C GLN A 125 32.07 -1.61 -16.12
N SER A 126 31.30 -2.68 -15.94
CA SER A 126 30.86 -3.55 -17.03
C SER A 126 29.62 -3.02 -17.78
N GLY A 127 29.04 -1.88 -17.39
CA GLY A 127 27.82 -1.33 -17.98
C GLY A 127 26.56 -2.17 -17.75
N LYS A 128 26.63 -3.18 -16.87
CA LYS A 128 25.57 -4.17 -16.62
C LYS A 128 24.62 -3.77 -15.48
N ILE A 129 24.83 -2.62 -14.85
CA ILE A 129 24.02 -2.15 -13.73
C ILE A 129 22.55 -1.88 -14.11
N THR A 130 22.31 -1.39 -15.33
CA THR A 130 20.97 -1.07 -15.79
C THR A 130 20.17 -2.34 -16.02
N GLY A 131 19.13 -2.51 -15.21
CA GLY A 131 18.31 -3.71 -15.31
C GLY A 131 18.89 -4.92 -14.59
N ALA A 132 19.85 -4.76 -13.65
CA ALA A 132 20.22 -5.81 -12.70
C ALA A 132 19.33 -5.81 -11.44
N PHE A 133 19.03 -6.98 -10.89
CA PHE A 133 18.45 -7.18 -9.56
C PHE A 133 19.59 -7.53 -8.61
N VAL A 134 19.84 -6.68 -7.61
CA VAL A 134 20.92 -6.90 -6.65
C VAL A 134 20.33 -7.18 -5.28
N PHE A 135 20.70 -8.29 -4.67
CA PHE A 135 20.20 -8.70 -3.36
C PHE A 135 21.22 -9.59 -2.65
N ARG A 136 21.07 -9.70 -1.34
CA ARG A 136 21.89 -10.57 -0.50
C ARG A 136 21.19 -11.90 -0.32
N VAL A 137 21.92 -12.99 -0.51
CA VAL A 137 21.40 -14.33 -0.20
C VAL A 137 21.49 -14.54 1.30
N GLY A 138 20.36 -14.96 1.92
CA GLY A 138 20.25 -15.16 3.36
C GLY A 138 21.39 -16.02 3.92
N SER A 139 21.88 -15.64 5.10
CA SER A 139 23.03 -16.25 5.79
C SER A 139 22.76 -17.63 6.35
#